data_AF-A0A1C6KS35-F1
#
_entry.id   AF-A0A1C6KS35-F1
#
_cell.length_a   1.000
_cell.length_b   1.000
_cell.length_c   1.000
_cell.angle_alpha   90.00
_cell.angle_beta   90.00
_cell.angle_gamma   90.00
#
_symmetry.space_group_name_H-M   'P 1'
#
loop_
_entity.id
_entity.type
_entity.pdbx_description
1 polymer ?
#
loop_
_entity_poly.entity_id
_entity_poly.type
_entity_poly.pdbx_seq_one_letter_code
_entity_poly.pdbx_strand_id
1 'polypeptide(L)'
;MNLLKYTPFFILIYFSLRLLSKFIEENIISLKEQISDEKIERGILSIKDLQKNNYDRFLKAIKFYLSTHNYENIIIFKDNTPELTNLKGILNGDNIYITCVQNILENDSNNESISPLTTKKDIESFLGRMITNDCKKGLFINNTSYSADVCDFVRTLNTSSDFEVKLIDGYELTKSIRLYKNCNMELEVSNDF
;
A
#
# COMPACT_ATOMS: atom_id res chain seq x y z
N MET A 1 -4.74 -62.48 -9.17
CA MET A 1 -5.20 -61.81 -7.94
C MET A 1 -5.66 -60.41 -8.33
N ASN A 2 -6.97 -60.14 -8.29
CA ASN A 2 -7.58 -59.02 -9.04
C ASN A 2 -7.28 -57.65 -8.44
N LEU A 3 -6.45 -56.86 -9.15
CA LEU A 3 -6.20 -55.43 -8.89
C LEU A 3 -7.51 -54.63 -8.72
N LEU A 4 -8.57 -55.04 -9.43
CA LEU A 4 -9.92 -54.49 -9.39
C LEU A 4 -10.57 -54.47 -7.99
N LYS A 5 -10.14 -55.31 -7.04
CA LYS A 5 -10.65 -55.29 -5.66
C LYS A 5 -10.14 -54.07 -4.87
N TYR A 6 -9.01 -53.50 -5.26
CA TYR A 6 -8.37 -52.37 -4.56
C TYR A 6 -8.72 -51.02 -5.19
N THR A 7 -9.42 -51.00 -6.32
CA THR A 7 -9.91 -49.76 -6.97
C THR A 7 -10.60 -48.78 -6.03
N PRO A 8 -11.57 -49.17 -5.18
CA PRO A 8 -12.20 -48.24 -4.24
C PRO A 8 -11.20 -47.66 -3.22
N PHE A 9 -10.19 -48.42 -2.83
CA PHE A 9 -9.14 -47.97 -1.91
C PHE A 9 -8.22 -46.94 -2.58
N PHE A 10 -7.84 -47.16 -3.85
CA PHE A 10 -7.08 -46.18 -4.63
C PHE A 10 -7.86 -44.87 -4.85
N ILE A 11 -9.18 -44.95 -5.10
CA ILE A 11 -10.04 -43.77 -5.22
C ILE A 11 -10.08 -43.01 -3.89
N LEU A 12 -10.24 -43.70 -2.77
CA LEU A 12 -10.26 -43.08 -1.44
C LEU A 12 -8.93 -42.41 -1.09
N ILE A 13 -7.80 -43.04 -1.40
CA ILE A 13 -6.46 -42.45 -1.24
C ILE A 13 -6.32 -41.19 -2.11
N TYR A 14 -6.72 -41.26 -3.38
CA TYR A 14 -6.63 -40.11 -4.29
C TYR A 14 -7.44 -38.91 -3.77
N PHE A 15 -8.68 -39.14 -3.32
CA PHE A 15 -9.50 -38.07 -2.73
C PHE A 15 -8.91 -37.54 -1.42
N SER A 16 -8.38 -38.41 -0.57
CA SER A 16 -7.75 -38.00 0.70
C SER A 16 -6.51 -37.15 0.45
N LEU A 17 -5.66 -37.52 -0.51
CA LEU A 17 -4.49 -36.74 -0.93
C LEU A 17 -4.89 -35.38 -1.51
N ARG A 18 -5.95 -35.33 -2.32
CA ARG A 18 -6.45 -34.09 -2.92
C ARG A 18 -7.06 -33.14 -1.88
N LEU A 19 -7.72 -33.68 -0.85
CA LEU A 19 -8.21 -32.87 0.28
C LEU A 19 -7.04 -32.34 1.11
N LEU A 20 -6.05 -33.18 1.39
CA LEU A 20 -4.86 -32.78 2.14
C LEU A 20 -4.07 -31.69 1.39
N SER A 21 -3.88 -31.83 0.08
CA SER A 21 -3.18 -30.83 -0.72
C SER A 21 -3.90 -29.47 -0.68
N LYS A 22 -5.23 -29.48 -0.83
CA LYS A 22 -6.04 -28.26 -0.75
C LYS A 22 -5.95 -27.60 0.64
N PHE A 23 -6.01 -28.40 1.70
CA PHE A 23 -5.85 -27.88 3.07
C PHE A 23 -4.47 -27.26 3.30
N ILE A 24 -3.41 -27.90 2.80
CA ILE A 24 -2.05 -27.34 2.88
C ILE A 24 -1.95 -26.02 2.11
N GLU A 25 -2.52 -25.95 0.90
CA GLU A 25 -2.54 -24.72 0.08
C GLU A 25 -3.23 -23.56 0.81
N GLU A 26 -4.43 -23.79 1.37
CA GLU A 26 -5.18 -22.76 2.11
C GLU A 26 -4.40 -22.24 3.34
N ASN A 27 -3.76 -23.14 4.10
CA ASN A 27 -2.93 -22.74 5.24
C ASN A 27 -1.68 -21.97 4.82
N ILE A 28 -1.03 -22.36 3.72
CA ILE A 28 0.13 -21.62 3.18
C ILE A 28 -0.28 -20.20 2.77
N ILE A 29 -1.46 -20.03 2.16
CA ILE A 29 -1.99 -18.71 1.79
C ILE A 29 -2.24 -17.87 3.05
N SER A 30 -2.96 -18.43 4.03
CA SER A 30 -3.27 -17.74 5.28
C SER A 30 -2.00 -17.32 6.05
N LEU A 31 -1.00 -18.21 6.15
CA LEU A 31 0.28 -17.88 6.78
C LEU A 31 1.02 -16.76 6.05
N LYS A 32 1.00 -16.74 4.72
CA LYS A 32 1.60 -15.65 3.93
C LYS A 32 0.91 -14.31 4.18
N GLU A 33 -0.40 -14.30 4.38
CA GLU A 33 -1.15 -13.10 4.75
C GLU A 33 -0.81 -12.63 6.16
N GLN A 34 -0.74 -13.54 7.14
CA GLN A 34 -0.35 -13.21 8.52
C GLN A 34 1.06 -12.61 8.59
N ILE A 35 2.05 -13.26 7.98
CA ILE A 35 3.44 -12.75 7.91
C ILE A 35 3.47 -11.37 7.26
N SER A 36 2.63 -11.15 6.25
CA SER A 36 2.56 -9.87 5.58
C SER A 36 2.01 -8.76 6.48
N ASP A 37 0.93 -9.02 7.21
CA ASP A 37 0.35 -8.04 8.11
C ASP A 37 1.33 -7.72 9.23
N GLU A 38 1.99 -8.76 9.75
CA GLU A 38 3.03 -8.63 10.76
C GLU A 38 4.22 -7.79 10.28
N LYS A 39 4.60 -7.84 8.99
CA LYS A 39 5.64 -6.96 8.43
C LYS A 39 5.27 -5.48 8.48
N ILE A 40 4.00 -5.13 8.25
CA ILE A 40 3.53 -3.74 8.38
C ILE A 40 3.58 -3.35 9.85
N GLU A 41 3.02 -4.19 10.74
CA GLU A 41 2.94 -3.92 12.16
C GLU A 41 4.32 -3.81 12.84
N ARG A 42 5.30 -4.60 12.38
CA ARG A 42 6.70 -4.57 12.86
C ARG A 42 7.56 -3.52 12.15
N GLY A 43 7.03 -2.77 11.18
CA GLY A 43 7.80 -1.75 10.46
C GLY A 43 8.90 -2.27 9.52
N ILE A 44 8.84 -3.55 9.14
CA ILE A 44 9.80 -4.22 8.24
C ILE A 44 9.24 -4.29 6.81
N LEU A 45 8.45 -3.29 6.44
CA LEU A 45 7.83 -3.20 5.13
C LEU A 45 8.84 -2.68 4.10
N SER A 46 9.00 -3.41 3.00
CA SER A 46 9.80 -2.95 1.85
C SER A 46 8.91 -2.32 0.77
N ILE A 47 9.51 -1.49 -0.09
CA ILE A 47 8.81 -0.94 -1.27
C ILE A 47 8.29 -2.08 -2.17
N LYS A 48 9.10 -3.14 -2.37
CA LYS A 48 8.70 -4.33 -3.13
C LYS A 48 7.48 -5.03 -2.52
N ASP A 49 7.31 -5.01 -1.20
CA ASP A 49 6.12 -5.60 -0.57
C ASP A 49 4.85 -4.78 -0.85
N LEU A 50 4.96 -3.46 -1.05
CA LEU A 50 3.89 -2.56 -1.47
C LEU A 50 3.59 -2.64 -2.98
N GLN A 51 4.55 -3.09 -3.79
CA GLN A 51 4.40 -3.27 -5.24
C GLN A 51 3.83 -4.63 -5.62
N LYS A 52 3.71 -5.57 -4.68
CA LYS A 52 2.92 -6.80 -4.87
C LYS A 52 1.45 -6.39 -5.00
N ASN A 53 0.77 -6.83 -6.06
CA ASN A 53 -0.65 -6.58 -6.33
C ASN A 53 -1.56 -7.04 -5.17
N ASN A 54 -1.61 -6.24 -4.11
CA ASN A 54 -2.34 -6.47 -2.88
C ASN A 54 -2.78 -5.11 -2.37
N TYR A 55 -4.02 -4.77 -2.70
CA TYR A 55 -4.62 -3.48 -2.42
C TYR A 55 -4.82 -3.24 -0.92
N ASP A 56 -5.27 -4.26 -0.20
CA ASP A 56 -5.53 -4.16 1.24
C ASP A 56 -4.25 -3.85 2.02
N ARG A 57 -3.14 -4.48 1.66
CA ARG A 57 -1.82 -4.20 2.24
C ARG A 57 -1.39 -2.76 1.97
N PHE A 58 -1.53 -2.30 0.73
CA PHE A 58 -1.20 -0.93 0.37
C PHE A 58 -2.05 0.05 1.18
N LEU A 59 -3.36 -0.15 1.24
CA LEU A 59 -4.28 0.70 1.99
C LEU A 59 -4.00 0.67 3.50
N LYS A 60 -3.65 -0.49 4.08
CA LYS A 60 -3.22 -0.60 5.49
C LYS A 60 -1.98 0.25 5.76
N ALA A 61 -0.97 0.20 4.88
CA ALA A 61 0.24 1.01 5.02
C ALA A 61 -0.05 2.52 4.92
N ILE A 62 -0.93 2.94 4.01
CA ILE A 62 -1.39 4.34 3.90
C ILE A 62 -2.12 4.78 5.17
N LYS A 63 -3.07 3.98 5.67
CA LYS A 63 -3.81 4.30 6.90
C LYS A 63 -2.87 4.44 8.10
N PHE A 64 -1.88 3.55 8.21
CA PHE A 64 -0.87 3.63 9.25
C PHE A 64 -0.05 4.93 9.12
N TYR A 65 0.44 5.26 7.92
CA TYR A 65 1.14 6.53 7.67
C TYR A 65 0.31 7.74 8.10
N LEU A 66 -0.96 7.82 7.66
CA LEU A 66 -1.85 8.93 8.00
C LEU A 66 -2.07 9.04 9.52
N SER A 67 -2.33 7.92 10.20
CA SER A 67 -2.52 7.91 11.66
C SER A 67 -1.29 8.37 12.44
N THR A 68 -0.08 8.01 11.98
CA THR A 68 1.18 8.38 12.63
C THR A 68 1.60 9.83 12.38
N HIS A 69 0.97 10.51 11.42
CA HIS A 69 1.23 11.91 11.05
C HIS A 69 0.08 12.84 11.44
N ASN A 70 -0.76 12.42 12.40
CA ASN A 70 -1.87 13.21 12.95
C ASN A 70 -2.93 13.62 11.92
N TYR A 71 -3.14 12.82 10.88
CA TYR A 71 -4.30 13.03 10.00
C TYR A 71 -5.55 12.45 10.66
N GLU A 72 -6.60 13.26 10.70
CA GLU A 72 -7.85 12.96 11.38
C GLU A 72 -9.01 12.86 10.38
N ASN A 73 -10.12 12.23 10.81
CA ASN A 73 -11.37 12.17 10.05
C ASN A 73 -11.20 11.70 8.59
N ILE A 74 -10.42 10.63 8.40
CA ILE A 74 -10.16 10.07 7.07
C ILE A 74 -11.44 9.46 6.48
N ILE A 75 -11.90 10.03 5.38
CA ILE A 75 -13.02 9.56 4.56
C ILE A 75 -12.45 8.98 3.27
N ILE A 76 -12.72 7.70 3.02
CA ILE A 76 -12.36 7.03 1.77
C ILE A 76 -13.51 7.21 0.77
N PHE A 77 -13.19 7.66 -0.44
CA PHE A 77 -14.20 7.86 -1.48
C PHE A 77 -14.73 6.54 -2.03
N LYS A 78 -15.93 6.58 -2.63
CA LYS A 78 -16.49 5.45 -3.37
C LYS A 78 -15.73 5.27 -4.69
N ASP A 79 -15.74 4.04 -5.21
CA ASP A 79 -15.17 3.67 -6.52
C ASP A 79 -13.63 3.77 -6.62
N ASN A 80 -12.94 3.52 -5.51
CA ASN A 80 -11.49 3.43 -5.51
C ASN A 80 -10.97 2.13 -6.14
N THR A 81 -9.85 2.24 -6.84
CA THR A 81 -9.09 1.09 -7.36
C THR A 81 -7.64 1.16 -6.84
N PRO A 82 -6.86 0.06 -6.97
CA PRO A 82 -5.45 0.07 -6.59
C PRO A 82 -4.64 1.16 -7.31
N GLU A 83 -4.96 1.42 -8.58
CA GLU A 83 -4.30 2.39 -9.43
C GLU A 83 -4.66 3.84 -9.05
N LEU A 84 -5.82 4.05 -8.41
CA LEU A 84 -6.25 5.36 -7.96
C LEU A 84 -7.19 5.27 -6.76
N THR A 85 -6.64 5.53 -5.58
CA THR A 85 -7.40 5.60 -4.33
C THR A 85 -7.45 7.03 -3.83
N ASN A 86 -8.65 7.57 -3.67
CA ASN A 86 -8.86 8.93 -3.18
C ASN A 86 -9.46 8.90 -1.77
N LEU A 87 -8.93 9.80 -0.93
CA LEU A 87 -9.38 10.04 0.43
C LEU A 87 -9.47 11.55 0.68
N LYS A 88 -10.21 11.91 1.73
CA LYS A 88 -10.21 13.25 2.31
C LYS A 88 -9.97 13.12 3.81
N GLY A 89 -9.16 14.00 4.37
CA GLY A 89 -8.86 14.02 5.80
C GLY A 89 -8.68 15.44 6.31
N ILE A 90 -8.33 15.56 7.59
CA ILE A 90 -8.02 16.84 8.24
C ILE A 90 -6.62 16.77 8.80
N LEU A 91 -5.83 17.84 8.61
CA LEU A 91 -4.53 18.02 9.24
C LEU A 91 -4.45 19.44 9.79
N ASN A 92 -4.21 19.59 11.09
CA ASN A 92 -4.13 20.89 11.76
C ASN A 92 -5.33 21.82 11.49
N GLY A 93 -6.53 21.24 11.37
CA GLY A 93 -7.78 21.97 11.07
C GLY A 93 -8.06 22.23 9.59
N ASP A 94 -7.11 21.95 8.69
CA ASP A 94 -7.30 22.13 7.25
C ASP A 94 -7.80 20.85 6.59
N ASN A 95 -8.73 20.98 5.63
CA ASN A 95 -9.14 19.89 4.77
C ASN A 95 -8.02 19.51 3.80
N ILE A 96 -7.61 18.24 3.82
CA ILE A 96 -6.57 17.69 2.95
C ILE A 96 -7.20 16.71 1.97
N TYR A 97 -6.92 16.90 0.68
CA TYR A 97 -7.26 15.91 -0.34
C TYR A 97 -6.08 14.94 -0.52
N ILE A 98 -6.35 13.64 -0.57
CA ILE A 98 -5.31 12.62 -0.60
C ILE A 98 -5.56 11.70 -1.79
N THR A 99 -4.56 11.55 -2.65
CA THR A 99 -4.56 10.51 -3.71
C THR A 99 -3.42 9.55 -3.44
N CYS A 100 -3.72 8.25 -3.52
CA CYS A 100 -2.77 7.16 -3.38
C CYS A 100 -2.76 6.32 -4.66
N VAL A 101 -1.57 6.02 -5.19
CA VAL A 101 -1.37 5.22 -6.40
C VAL A 101 -0.49 4.02 -6.08
N GLN A 102 -1.00 2.81 -6.29
CA GLN A 102 -0.20 1.59 -6.23
C GLN A 102 0.34 1.25 -7.61
N ASN A 103 1.64 1.40 -7.81
CA ASN A 103 2.34 0.86 -8.97
C ASN A 103 2.70 -0.61 -8.68
N ILE A 104 2.23 -1.51 -9.53
CA ILE A 104 2.44 -2.95 -9.38
C ILE A 104 3.74 -3.33 -10.10
N LEU A 105 4.52 -4.24 -9.51
CA LEU A 105 5.63 -4.85 -10.20
C LEU A 105 5.09 -5.95 -11.12
N GLU A 106 5.20 -5.77 -12.43
CA GLU A 106 4.87 -6.84 -13.38
C GLU A 106 6.03 -7.84 -13.44
N ASN A 107 5.76 -9.08 -13.03
CA ASN A 107 6.72 -10.18 -13.13
C ASN A 107 6.64 -10.80 -14.54
N ASP A 108 6.98 -10.04 -15.57
CA ASP A 108 7.26 -10.64 -16.86
C ASP A 108 8.68 -11.22 -16.85
N SER A 109 8.73 -12.52 -17.15
CA SER A 109 9.80 -13.49 -16.86
C SER A 109 11.25 -13.16 -17.25
N ASN A 110 11.59 -11.96 -17.71
CA ASN A 110 12.97 -11.55 -17.99
C ASN A 110 13.32 -10.08 -17.69
N ASN A 111 12.42 -9.25 -17.18
CA ASN A 111 12.75 -7.89 -16.73
C ASN A 111 11.76 -7.41 -15.65
N GLU A 112 12.26 -7.00 -14.49
CA GLU A 112 11.47 -6.25 -13.50
C GLU A 112 11.12 -4.86 -14.10
N SER A 113 10.06 -4.74 -14.91
CA SER A 113 9.56 -3.44 -15.34
C SER A 113 8.56 -2.92 -14.33
N ILE A 114 8.91 -1.82 -13.67
CA ILE A 114 7.97 -1.06 -12.84
C ILE A 114 6.98 -0.37 -13.80
N SER A 115 5.67 -0.52 -13.53
CA SER A 115 4.58 0.23 -14.18
C SER A 115 4.88 1.75 -14.25
N PRO A 116 4.25 2.49 -15.18
CA PRO A 116 4.67 3.86 -15.48
C PRO A 116 4.66 4.76 -14.23
N LEU A 117 5.79 5.44 -14.04
CA LEU A 117 5.99 6.44 -12.99
C LEU A 117 4.92 7.54 -13.09
N THR A 118 4.53 8.09 -11.92
CA THR A 118 3.67 9.28 -11.85
C THR A 118 4.22 10.39 -12.73
N THR A 119 3.35 10.97 -13.56
CA THR A 119 3.68 12.03 -14.52
C THR A 119 3.12 13.38 -14.07
N LYS A 120 3.54 14.45 -14.75
CA LYS A 120 2.97 15.78 -14.55
C LYS A 120 1.44 15.80 -14.71
N LYS A 121 0.92 15.05 -15.69
CA LYS A 121 -0.52 14.98 -15.98
C LYS A 121 -1.31 14.37 -14.83
N ASP A 122 -0.70 13.44 -14.09
CA ASP A 122 -1.33 12.84 -12.91
C ASP A 122 -1.45 13.86 -11.78
N ILE A 123 -0.45 14.71 -11.61
CA ILE A 123 -0.49 15.82 -10.64
C ILE A 123 -1.49 16.91 -11.08
N GLU A 124 -1.56 17.26 -12.36
CA GLU A 124 -2.59 18.18 -12.88
C GLU A 124 -4.01 17.64 -12.64
N SER A 125 -4.21 16.34 -12.89
CA SER A 125 -5.49 15.67 -12.62
C SER A 125 -5.82 15.64 -11.12
N PHE A 126 -4.79 15.44 -10.28
CA PHE A 126 -4.91 15.53 -8.83
C PHE A 126 -5.34 16.92 -8.37
N LEU A 127 -4.74 17.98 -8.92
CA LEU A 127 -5.15 19.36 -8.63
C LEU A 127 -6.61 19.63 -9.00
N GLY A 128 -7.07 19.13 -10.14
CA GLY A 128 -8.48 19.20 -10.52
C GLY A 128 -9.39 18.54 -9.47
N ARG A 129 -8.96 17.42 -8.90
CA ARG A 129 -9.69 16.76 -7.80
C ARG A 129 -9.63 17.54 -6.48
N MET A 130 -8.50 18.15 -6.16
CA MET A 130 -8.37 19.03 -4.99
C MET A 130 -9.37 20.20 -5.08
N ILE A 131 -9.43 20.86 -6.23
CA ILE A 131 -10.33 22.00 -6.49
C ILE A 131 -11.79 21.59 -6.38
N THR A 132 -12.19 20.48 -7.01
CA THR A 132 -13.57 19.99 -6.96
C THR A 132 -14.00 19.53 -5.56
N ASN A 133 -13.05 19.26 -4.66
CA ASN A 133 -13.30 18.84 -3.28
C ASN A 133 -13.03 19.95 -2.25
N ASP A 134 -12.83 21.19 -2.69
CA ASP A 134 -12.59 22.37 -1.85
C ASP A 134 -11.43 22.17 -0.85
N CYS A 135 -10.30 21.65 -1.36
CA CYS A 135 -9.08 21.46 -0.59
C CYS A 135 -7.94 22.29 -1.20
N LYS A 136 -7.35 23.19 -0.41
CA LYS A 136 -6.13 23.92 -0.80
C LYS A 136 -4.85 23.10 -0.58
N LYS A 137 -4.89 22.14 0.35
CA LYS A 137 -3.77 21.28 0.68
C LYS A 137 -4.00 19.86 0.18
N GLY A 138 -2.96 19.25 -0.37
CA GLY A 138 -3.02 17.96 -1.02
C GLY A 138 -1.85 17.07 -0.65
N LEU A 139 -2.11 15.77 -0.51
CA LEU A 139 -1.11 14.74 -0.33
C LEU A 139 -1.21 13.73 -1.47
N PHE A 140 -0.15 13.60 -2.27
CA PHE A 140 -0.06 12.58 -3.31
C PHE A 140 0.92 11.52 -2.84
N ILE A 141 0.46 10.28 -2.69
CA ILE A 141 1.26 9.15 -2.21
C ILE A 141 1.38 8.12 -3.33
N ASN A 142 2.59 7.61 -3.58
CA ASN A 142 2.78 6.41 -4.38
C ASN A 142 3.79 5.46 -3.70
N ASN A 143 3.95 4.26 -4.28
CA ASN A 143 4.91 3.25 -3.83
C ASN A 143 6.15 3.17 -4.74
N THR A 144 6.49 4.24 -5.45
CA THR A 144 7.67 4.36 -6.33
C THR A 144 8.41 5.65 -6.01
N SER A 145 9.44 6.01 -6.79
CA SER A 145 10.00 7.37 -6.77
C SER A 145 9.20 8.31 -7.67
N TYR A 146 9.41 9.62 -7.48
CA TYR A 146 8.99 10.65 -8.44
C TYR A 146 10.15 11.06 -9.33
N SER A 147 9.86 11.42 -10.58
CA SER A 147 10.85 12.02 -11.47
C SER A 147 11.18 13.45 -11.03
N ALA A 148 12.37 13.93 -11.39
CA ALA A 148 12.79 15.31 -11.11
C ALA A 148 11.78 16.34 -11.68
N ASP A 149 11.28 16.10 -12.89
CA ASP A 149 10.30 16.96 -13.55
C ASP A 149 9.00 17.10 -12.74
N VAL A 150 8.52 16.02 -12.11
CA VAL A 150 7.33 16.06 -11.25
C VAL A 150 7.61 16.82 -9.97
N CYS A 151 8.76 16.59 -9.35
CA CYS A 151 9.19 17.32 -8.17
C CYS A 151 9.32 18.83 -8.43
N ASP A 152 9.91 19.21 -9.56
CA ASP A 152 10.10 20.60 -9.97
C ASP A 152 8.77 21.27 -10.31
N PHE A 153 7.85 20.54 -10.94
CA PHE A 153 6.49 21.02 -11.19
C PHE A 153 5.76 21.32 -9.88
N VAL A 154 5.76 20.39 -8.91
CA VAL A 154 5.12 20.59 -7.60
C VAL A 154 5.77 21.74 -6.83
N ARG A 155 7.11 21.86 -6.88
CA ARG A 155 7.80 22.99 -6.24
C ARG A 155 7.35 24.32 -6.83
N THR A 156 7.29 24.40 -8.16
CA THR A 156 6.83 25.61 -8.86
C THR A 156 5.39 25.94 -8.48
N LEU A 157 4.50 24.93 -8.49
CA LEU A 157 3.10 25.08 -8.10
C LEU A 157 2.96 25.65 -6.67
N ASN A 158 3.65 25.06 -5.69
CA ASN A 158 3.57 25.48 -4.29
C ASN A 158 4.10 26.91 -4.07
N THR A 159 5.02 27.38 -4.92
CA THR A 159 5.54 28.76 -4.82
C THR A 159 4.72 29.80 -5.59
N SER A 160 3.95 29.37 -6.60
CA SER A 160 3.26 30.26 -7.55
C SER A 160 1.74 30.27 -7.41
N SER A 161 1.18 29.47 -6.50
CA SER A 161 -0.26 29.34 -6.29
C SER A 161 -0.61 29.23 -4.80
N ASP A 162 -1.90 29.37 -4.49
CA ASP A 162 -2.44 29.17 -3.14
C ASP A 162 -2.59 27.69 -2.75
N PHE A 163 -2.17 26.76 -3.61
CA PHE A 163 -2.24 25.33 -3.36
C PHE A 163 -0.93 24.80 -2.79
N GLU A 164 -1.04 23.86 -1.87
CA GLU A 164 0.10 23.18 -1.27
C GLU A 164 -0.03 21.67 -1.55
N VAL A 165 0.89 21.13 -2.34
CA VAL A 165 0.96 19.69 -2.62
C VAL A 165 2.22 19.11 -1.98
N LYS A 166 2.04 18.09 -1.15
CA LYS A 166 3.11 17.24 -0.65
C LYS A 166 3.14 15.92 -1.41
N LEU A 167 4.33 15.53 -1.87
CA LEU A 167 4.58 14.23 -2.49
C LEU A 167 5.16 13.27 -1.45
N ILE A 168 4.64 12.05 -1.37
CA ILE A 168 5.17 10.97 -0.53
C ILE A 168 5.49 9.78 -1.43
N ASP A 169 6.77 9.51 -1.55
CA ASP A 169 7.25 8.40 -2.37
C ASP A 169 7.29 7.09 -1.56
N GLY A 170 7.56 5.97 -2.23
CA GLY A 170 7.62 4.67 -1.56
C GLY A 170 8.70 4.59 -0.48
N TYR A 171 9.78 5.37 -0.61
CA TYR A 171 10.85 5.41 0.37
C TYR A 171 10.42 6.18 1.63
N GLU A 172 9.86 7.37 1.50
CA GLU A 172 9.32 8.15 2.62
C GLU A 172 8.20 7.40 3.33
N LEU A 173 7.30 6.75 2.58
CA LEU A 173 6.22 5.94 3.14
C LEU A 173 6.77 4.80 4.02
N THR A 174 7.66 3.97 3.48
CA THR A 174 8.23 2.82 4.22
C THR A 174 9.15 3.26 5.37
N LYS A 175 9.94 4.32 5.18
CA LYS A 175 10.79 4.91 6.22
C LYS A 175 9.96 5.41 7.39
N SER A 176 8.87 6.12 7.12
CA SER A 176 7.99 6.68 8.15
C SER A 176 7.34 5.60 9.00
N ILE A 177 6.86 4.52 8.37
CA ILE A 177 6.30 3.35 9.06
C ILE A 177 7.36 2.72 9.99
N ARG A 178 8.61 2.59 9.52
CA ARG A 178 9.71 2.04 10.30
C ARG A 178 10.10 2.91 11.50
N LEU A 179 10.24 4.22 11.28
CA LEU A 179 10.68 5.16 12.33
C LEU A 179 9.67 5.25 13.48
N TYR A 180 8.37 5.28 13.17
CA TYR A 180 7.34 5.32 14.20
C TYR A 180 7.43 4.10 15.13
N LYS A 181 7.69 2.91 14.57
CA LYS A 181 7.83 1.69 15.36
C LYS A 181 9.10 1.67 16.21
N ASN A 182 10.22 2.13 15.67
CA ASN A 182 11.45 2.24 16.46
C ASN A 182 11.27 3.18 17.66
N CYS A 183 10.60 4.32 17.47
CA CYS A 183 10.30 5.26 18.55
C CYS A 183 9.42 4.63 19.65
N ASN A 184 8.38 3.89 19.27
CA ASN A 184 7.53 3.20 20.25
C ASN A 184 8.26 2.08 20.99
N MET A 185 9.14 1.32 20.31
CA MET A 185 9.95 0.29 20.98
C MET A 185 10.94 0.90 21.99
N GLU A 186 11.56 2.03 21.66
CA GLU A 186 12.43 2.75 22.61
C GLU A 186 11.65 3.28 23.81
N LEU A 187 10.43 3.77 23.60
CA LEU A 187 9.53 4.21 24.67
C LEU A 187 9.08 3.06 25.57
N GLU A 188 8.69 1.92 25.00
CA GLU A 188 8.32 0.71 25.76
C GLU A 188 9.50 0.20 26.60
N VAL A 189 10.69 0.10 26.01
CA VAL A 189 11.90 -0.32 26.74
C VAL A 189 12.27 0.68 27.85
N SER A 190 12.06 1.98 27.65
CA SER A 190 12.35 3.01 28.66
C SER A 190 11.35 3.05 29.82
N ASN A 191 10.14 2.55 29.63
CA ASN A 191 9.09 2.51 30.67
C ASN A 191 9.16 1.25 31.55
N ASP A 192 9.99 0.27 31.18
CA ASP A 192 10.21 -0.98 31.91
C ASP A 192 11.42 -0.93 32.86
N PHE A 193 12.02 0.25 33.08
CA PHE A 193 13.10 0.51 34.05
C PHE A 193 12.72 1.62 35.04
#